data_AF-A0AAW0VP78-F1
#
_entry.id   AF-A0AAW0VP78-F1
#
_cell.length_a   1.000
_cell.length_b   1.000
_cell.length_c   1.000
_cell.angle_alpha   90.00
_cell.angle_beta   90.00
_cell.angle_gamma   90.00
#
_symmetry.space_group_name_H-M   'P 1'
#
loop_
_entity.id
_entity.type
_entity.pdbx_description
1 polymer ?
#
loop_
_entity_poly.entity_id
_entity_poly.type
_entity_poly.pdbx_seq_one_letter_code
_entity_poly.pdbx_strand_id
1 'polypeptide(L)'
;MSGLLTLGMVLIYSNNLMQFFRGPSKVDEAMDLYQQAANKFKMAKKWNSAGHAFTELASLHAKAGSRLDAATNYVEAGNCYKKTDPNESVNSLLKAIEIYTDMGKFTMAAKHHQSIAEIYETEVSFECQ
;
A
#
# COMPACT_ATOMS: atom_id res chain seq x y z
N MET A 1 -25.07 -5.03 53.20
CA MET A 1 -24.50 -4.15 52.14
C MET A 1 -23.22 -4.75 51.55
N SER A 2 -23.24 -6.00 51.07
CA SER A 2 -22.06 -6.72 50.54
C SER A 2 -22.24 -7.32 49.15
N GLY A 3 -23.44 -7.24 48.56
CA GLY A 3 -23.76 -7.88 47.26
C GLY A 3 -23.59 -7.01 46.01
N LEU A 4 -23.26 -5.72 46.16
CA LEU A 4 -23.14 -4.78 45.02
C LEU A 4 -21.72 -4.66 44.46
N LEU A 5 -20.69 -5.15 45.17
CA LEU A 5 -19.29 -5.05 44.73
C LEU A 5 -18.86 -6.18 43.77
N THR A 6 -19.56 -7.32 43.75
CA THR A 6 -19.20 -8.47 42.89
C THR A 6 -19.71 -8.31 41.44
N LEU A 7 -20.77 -7.56 41.19
CA LEU A 7 -21.23 -7.24 39.83
C LEU A 7 -20.29 -6.27 39.09
N GLY A 8 -19.58 -5.40 39.82
CA GLY A 8 -18.64 -4.43 39.23
C GLY A 8 -17.37 -5.04 38.64
N MET A 9 -16.92 -6.20 39.13
CA MET A 9 -15.73 -6.88 38.60
C MET A 9 -16.00 -7.61 37.27
N VAL A 10 -17.24 -8.02 36.99
CA VAL A 10 -17.59 -8.75 35.76
C VAL A 10 -17.69 -7.81 34.54
N LEU A 11 -17.99 -6.53 34.76
CA LEU A 11 -18.06 -5.51 33.69
C LEU A 11 -16.68 -5.03 33.20
N ILE A 12 -15.60 -5.28 33.95
CA ILE A 12 -14.23 -5.03 33.50
C ILE A 12 -13.74 -6.15 32.56
N TYR A 13 -14.18 -7.40 32.77
CA TYR A 13 -13.81 -8.54 31.92
C TYR A 13 -14.55 -8.60 30.58
N SER A 14 -15.75 -8.02 30.47
CA SER A 14 -16.55 -8.06 29.24
C SER A 14 -16.07 -7.07 28.17
N ASN A 15 -15.39 -5.98 28.55
CA ASN A 15 -14.87 -4.99 27.60
C ASN A 15 -13.49 -5.33 27.00
N ASN A 16 -12.74 -6.26 27.60
CA ASN A 16 -11.45 -6.70 27.05
C ASN A 16 -11.56 -7.98 26.20
N LEU A 17 -12.63 -8.77 26.36
CA LEU A 17 -12.82 -10.01 25.60
C LEU A 17 -13.20 -9.76 24.13
N MET A 18 -13.72 -8.57 23.80
CA MET A 18 -14.01 -8.16 22.42
C MET A 18 -12.81 -7.56 21.68
N GLN A 19 -11.65 -7.37 22.32
CA GLN A 19 -10.43 -6.93 21.62
C GLN A 19 -9.50 -8.11 21.26
N PHE A 20 -9.71 -9.28 21.85
CA PHE A 20 -8.84 -10.44 21.67
C PHE A 20 -9.28 -11.40 20.55
N PHE A 21 -10.51 -11.28 20.04
CA PHE A 21 -11.03 -12.08 18.92
C PHE A 21 -10.73 -11.49 17.53
N ARG A 22 -9.92 -10.43 17.45
CA ARG A 22 -9.32 -9.99 16.19
C ARG A 22 -7.97 -10.68 16.04
N GLY A 23 -8.01 -11.97 15.70
CA GLY A 23 -6.79 -12.73 15.40
C GLY A 23 -5.94 -12.05 14.33
N PRO A 24 -4.61 -12.32 14.28
CA PRO A 24 -3.75 -11.80 13.21
C PRO A 24 -4.40 -12.18 11.88
N SER A 25 -4.78 -11.17 11.13
CA SER A 25 -5.55 -11.35 9.91
C SER A 25 -4.69 -12.16 8.95
N LYS A 26 -5.24 -13.21 8.32
CA LYS A 26 -4.58 -13.93 7.19
C LYS A 26 -4.05 -12.98 6.10
N VAL A 27 -4.54 -11.74 6.10
CA VAL A 27 -4.08 -10.60 5.30
C VAL A 27 -2.61 -10.25 5.60
N ASP A 28 -2.18 -10.23 6.86
CA ASP A 28 -0.81 -9.85 7.24
C ASP A 28 0.23 -10.88 6.75
N GLU A 29 -0.11 -12.17 6.85
CA GLU A 29 0.72 -13.26 6.30
C GLU A 29 0.78 -13.20 4.77
N ALA A 30 -0.35 -12.91 4.11
CA ALA A 30 -0.38 -12.73 2.67
C ALA A 30 0.50 -11.54 2.24
N MET A 31 0.48 -10.44 2.98
CA MET A 31 1.30 -9.26 2.70
C MET A 31 2.80 -9.57 2.74
N ASP A 32 3.26 -10.31 3.75
CA ASP A 32 4.67 -10.73 3.83
C ASP A 32 5.06 -11.61 2.64
N LEU A 33 4.21 -12.57 2.25
CA LEU A 33 4.44 -13.41 1.08
C LEU A 33 4.52 -12.60 -0.23
N TYR A 34 3.62 -11.62 -0.43
CA TYR A 34 3.66 -10.74 -1.60
C TYR A 34 4.92 -9.86 -1.61
N GLN A 35 5.33 -9.33 -0.46
CA GLN A 35 6.55 -8.54 -0.34
C GLN A 35 7.80 -9.37 -0.69
N GLN A 36 7.88 -10.60 -0.18
CA GLN A 36 8.96 -11.53 -0.53
C GLN A 36 8.96 -11.87 -2.03
N ALA A 37 7.79 -12.15 -2.60
CA ALA A 37 7.64 -12.43 -4.03
C ALA A 37 8.08 -11.24 -4.88
N ALA A 38 7.66 -10.03 -4.54
CA ALA A 38 8.05 -8.80 -5.22
C ALA A 38 9.56 -8.59 -5.22
N ASN A 39 10.22 -8.82 -4.07
CA ASN A 39 11.68 -8.77 -3.97
C ASN A 39 12.37 -9.79 -4.89
N LYS A 40 11.85 -11.03 -4.96
CA LYS A 40 12.36 -12.06 -5.88
C LYS A 40 12.17 -11.67 -7.35
N PHE A 41 11.04 -11.05 -7.71
CA PHE A 41 10.80 -10.57 -9.07
C PHE A 41 11.74 -9.42 -9.47
N LYS A 42 12.05 -8.50 -8.54
CA LYS A 42 13.09 -7.46 -8.75
C LYS A 42 14.45 -8.11 -9.04
N MET A 43 14.84 -9.14 -8.29
CA MET A 43 16.09 -9.89 -8.55
C MET A 43 16.08 -10.60 -9.90
N ALA A 44 14.94 -11.17 -10.29
CA ALA A 44 14.76 -11.84 -11.57
C ALA A 44 14.62 -10.86 -12.77
N LYS A 45 14.69 -9.53 -12.52
CA LYS A 45 14.45 -8.47 -13.51
C LYS A 45 13.09 -8.56 -14.23
N LYS A 46 12.10 -9.20 -13.59
CA LYS A 46 10.73 -9.30 -14.09
C LYS A 46 9.90 -8.14 -13.56
N TRP A 47 10.07 -6.97 -14.17
CA TRP A 47 9.49 -5.72 -13.68
C TRP A 47 7.96 -5.68 -13.71
N ASN A 48 7.34 -6.21 -14.77
CA ASN A 48 5.88 -6.21 -14.90
C ASN A 48 5.23 -7.11 -13.82
N SER A 49 5.73 -8.33 -13.61
CA SER A 49 5.26 -9.21 -12.52
C SER A 49 5.56 -8.65 -11.11
N ALA A 50 6.69 -7.97 -10.93
CA ALA A 50 7.02 -7.30 -9.67
C ALA A 50 6.01 -6.20 -9.36
N GLY A 51 5.69 -5.35 -10.33
CA GLY A 51 4.70 -4.29 -10.20
C GLY A 51 3.31 -4.84 -9.84
N HIS A 52 2.91 -5.97 -10.43
CA HIS A 52 1.65 -6.62 -10.08
C HIS A 52 1.63 -7.11 -8.63
N ALA A 53 2.72 -7.74 -8.17
CA ALA A 53 2.82 -8.17 -6.78
C ALA A 53 2.77 -6.96 -5.81
N PHE A 54 3.41 -5.84 -6.16
CA PHE A 54 3.38 -4.62 -5.34
C PHE A 54 2.01 -3.92 -5.33
N THR A 55 1.28 -3.91 -6.45
CA THR A 55 -0.07 -3.31 -6.50
C THR A 55 -1.07 -4.10 -5.68
N GLU A 56 -1.00 -5.44 -5.72
CA GLU A 56 -1.80 -6.31 -4.86
C GLU A 56 -1.45 -6.11 -3.39
N LEU A 57 -0.15 -6.09 -3.06
CA LEU A 57 0.33 -5.79 -1.71
C LEU A 57 -0.17 -4.44 -1.20
N ALA A 58 -0.09 -3.39 -2.02
CA ALA A 58 -0.56 -2.06 -1.69
C ALA A 58 -2.08 -2.04 -1.41
N SER A 59 -2.87 -2.81 -2.18
CA SER A 59 -4.30 -2.96 -1.94
C SER A 59 -4.60 -3.62 -0.59
N LEU A 60 -3.78 -4.59 -0.17
CA LEU A 60 -3.88 -5.24 1.12
C LEU A 60 -3.51 -4.29 2.26
N HIS A 61 -2.44 -3.50 2.11
CA HIS A 61 -2.09 -2.44 3.05
C HIS A 61 -3.20 -1.39 3.20
N ALA A 62 -3.87 -1.02 2.10
CA ALA A 62 -4.99 -0.10 2.13
C ALA A 62 -6.18 -0.67 2.93
N LYS A 63 -6.48 -1.96 2.78
CA LYS A 63 -7.50 -2.67 3.56
C LYS A 63 -7.11 -2.84 5.03
N ALA A 64 -5.82 -3.03 5.32
CA ALA A 64 -5.29 -3.11 6.68
C ALA A 64 -5.34 -1.76 7.43
N GLY A 65 -5.55 -0.64 6.72
CA GLY A 65 -5.60 0.70 7.29
C GLY A 65 -4.26 1.44 7.26
N SER A 66 -3.19 0.79 6.80
CA SER A 66 -1.85 1.38 6.65
C SER A 66 -1.72 2.14 5.33
N ARG A 67 -2.32 3.32 5.27
CA ARG A 67 -2.33 4.18 4.07
C ARG A 67 -0.92 4.58 3.60
N LEU A 68 0.00 4.88 4.51
CA LEU A 68 1.38 5.25 4.16
C LEU A 68 2.13 4.12 3.47
N ASP A 69 2.00 2.91 4.00
CA ASP A 69 2.67 1.74 3.46
C ASP A 69 2.08 1.37 2.10
N ALA A 70 0.75 1.49 1.95
CA ALA A 70 0.09 1.32 0.66
C ALA A 70 0.62 2.31 -0.39
N ALA A 71 0.73 3.60 -0.06
CA ALA A 71 1.27 4.62 -0.96
C ALA A 71 2.72 4.33 -1.36
N THR A 72 3.55 3.90 -0.40
CA THR A 72 4.96 3.55 -0.65
C THR A 72 5.07 2.36 -1.61
N ASN A 73 4.24 1.33 -1.41
CA ASN A 73 4.20 0.17 -2.30
C ASN A 73 3.68 0.50 -3.70
N TYR A 74 2.71 1.41 -3.83
CA TYR A 74 2.28 1.91 -5.14
C TYR A 74 3.38 2.69 -5.87
N VAL A 75 4.21 3.44 -5.15
CA VAL A 75 5.39 4.12 -5.74
C VAL A 75 6.44 3.10 -6.19
N GLU A 76 6.72 2.07 -5.39
CA GLU A 76 7.59 0.95 -5.77
C GLU A 76 7.08 0.23 -7.04
N ALA A 77 5.78 -0.02 -7.13
CA ALA A 77 5.15 -0.58 -8.33
C ALA A 77 5.36 0.35 -9.53
N GLY A 78 5.06 1.64 -9.38
CA GLY A 78 5.26 2.65 -10.41
C GLY A 78 6.70 2.63 -10.93
N ASN A 79 7.69 2.62 -10.03
CA ASN A 79 9.11 2.56 -10.37
C ASN A 79 9.50 1.29 -11.15
N CYS A 80 8.88 0.15 -10.85
CA CYS A 80 9.09 -1.09 -11.61
C CYS A 80 8.53 -0.95 -13.04
N TYR A 81 7.32 -0.40 -13.17
CA TYR A 81 6.65 -0.23 -14.46
C TYR A 81 7.26 0.87 -15.34
N LYS A 82 8.00 1.84 -14.79
CA LYS A 82 8.63 2.94 -15.59
C LYS A 82 9.44 2.44 -16.80
N LYS A 83 9.96 1.21 -16.77
CA LYS A 83 10.79 0.63 -17.83
C LYS A 83 10.06 -0.36 -18.74
N THR A 84 8.89 -0.85 -18.35
CA THR A 84 8.13 -1.82 -19.15
C THR A 84 6.90 -1.17 -19.75
N ASP A 85 6.10 -0.52 -18.91
CA ASP A 85 4.76 -0.06 -19.21
C ASP A 85 4.53 1.30 -18.53
N PRO A 86 4.91 2.40 -19.20
CA PRO A 86 4.80 3.74 -18.63
C PRO A 86 3.34 4.13 -18.30
N ASN A 87 2.36 3.71 -19.10
CA ASN A 87 0.93 3.86 -18.79
C ASN A 87 0.52 3.27 -17.43
N GLU A 88 0.99 2.06 -17.11
CA GLU A 88 0.66 1.36 -15.87
C GLU A 88 1.44 1.93 -14.67
N SER A 89 2.63 2.46 -14.95
CA SER A 89 3.42 3.24 -13.99
C SER A 89 2.65 4.49 -13.53
N VAL A 90 2.09 5.26 -14.47
CA VAL A 90 1.32 6.47 -14.14
C VAL A 90 0.09 6.11 -13.31
N ASN A 91 -0.67 5.09 -13.68
CA ASN A 91 -1.85 4.66 -12.93
C ASN A 91 -1.49 4.29 -11.47
N SER A 92 -0.37 3.60 -11.27
CA SER A 92 0.14 3.26 -9.93
C SER A 92 0.56 4.51 -9.13
N LEU A 93 1.23 5.47 -9.76
CA LEU A 93 1.64 6.73 -9.14
C LEU A 93 0.45 7.62 -8.78
N LEU A 94 -0.59 7.66 -9.62
CA LEU A 94 -1.84 8.40 -9.35
C LEU A 94 -2.53 7.88 -8.09
N LYS A 95 -2.63 6.56 -7.91
CA LYS A 95 -3.17 5.96 -6.68
C LYS A 95 -2.36 6.34 -5.44
N ALA A 96 -1.03 6.40 -5.55
CA ALA A 96 -0.19 6.86 -4.45
C ALA A 96 -0.44 8.35 -4.12
N ILE A 97 -0.60 9.20 -5.15
CA ILE A 97 -0.90 10.62 -5.00
C ILE A 97 -2.24 10.86 -4.29
N GLU A 98 -3.28 10.12 -4.66
CA GLU A 98 -4.58 10.19 -3.99
C GLU A 98 -4.43 9.93 -2.50
N ILE A 99 -3.70 8.87 -2.13
CA ILE A 99 -3.45 8.54 -0.72
C ILE A 99 -2.62 9.64 -0.03
N TYR A 100 -1.58 10.18 -0.68
CA TYR A 100 -0.79 11.27 -0.09
C TYR A 100 -1.60 12.55 0.09
N THR A 101 -2.54 12.82 -0.81
CA THR A 101 -3.44 13.98 -0.75
C THR A 101 -4.43 13.83 0.40
N ASP A 102 -5.02 12.64 0.57
CA ASP A 102 -5.90 12.32 1.70
C ASP A 102 -5.19 12.45 3.05
N MET A 103 -3.88 12.22 3.08
CA MET A 103 -3.05 12.37 4.28
C MET A 103 -2.56 13.80 4.53
N GLY A 104 -2.83 14.74 3.63
CA GLY A 104 -2.31 16.11 3.70
C GLY A 104 -0.81 16.23 3.39
N LYS A 105 -0.18 15.20 2.82
CA LYS A 105 1.25 15.18 2.46
C LYS A 105 1.47 15.71 1.04
N PHE A 106 1.09 16.97 0.80
CA PHE A 106 1.14 17.60 -0.53
C PHE A 106 2.55 17.71 -1.12
N THR A 107 3.59 17.80 -0.29
CA THR A 107 4.99 17.82 -0.76
C THR A 107 5.39 16.52 -1.45
N MET A 108 4.89 15.37 -0.97
CA MET A 108 5.13 14.08 -1.61
C MET A 108 4.29 13.92 -2.87
N ALA A 109 3.01 14.33 -2.82
CA ALA A 109 2.14 14.33 -3.99
C ALA A 109 2.73 15.16 -5.16
N ALA A 110 3.23 16.37 -4.87
CA ALA A 110 3.85 17.23 -5.88
C ALA A 110 5.07 16.58 -6.55
N LYS A 111 5.94 15.93 -5.76
CA LYS A 111 7.10 15.19 -6.30
C LYS A 111 6.66 14.07 -7.24
N HIS A 112 5.61 13.33 -6.88
CA HIS A 112 5.10 12.27 -7.73
C HIS A 112 4.41 12.79 -8.99
N HIS A 113 3.72 13.94 -8.93
CA HIS A 113 3.22 14.62 -10.13
C HIS A 113 4.35 15.01 -11.10
N GLN A 114 5.47 15.51 -10.58
CA GLN A 114 6.65 15.80 -11.41
C GLN A 114 7.19 14.53 -12.06
N SER A 115 7.31 13.42 -11.31
CA SER A 115 7.74 12.13 -11.89
C SER A 115 6.80 11.60 -12.96
N ILE A 116 5.49 11.85 -12.88
CA ILE A 116 4.53 11.50 -13.93
C ILE A 116 4.77 12.32 -15.20
N ALA A 117 5.00 13.64 -15.05
CA ALA A 117 5.32 14.50 -16.19
C ALA A 117 6.58 14.04 -16.93
N GLU A 118 7.63 13.67 -16.19
CA GLU A 118 8.88 13.12 -16.77
C GLU A 118 8.63 11.83 -17.57
N ILE A 119 7.71 10.96 -17.11
CA ILE A 119 7.35 9.72 -17.84
C ILE A 119 6.67 10.07 -19.17
N TYR A 120 5.71 11.00 -19.15
CA TYR A 120 5.01 11.44 -20.37
C TYR A 120 5.91 12.17 -21.36
N GLU A 121 6.84 13.02 -20.89
CA GLU A 121 7.82 13.67 -21.76
C GLU A 121 8.71 12.63 -22.46
N THR A 122 9.03 11.54 -21.78
CA THR A 122 9.80 10.43 -22.36
C THR A 122 8.99 9.70 -23.43
N GLU A 123 7.70 9.43 -23.22
CA GLU A 123 6.82 8.82 -24.23
C GLU A 123 6.68 9.68 -25.49
N VAL A 124 6.43 10.98 -25.34
CA VAL A 124 6.27 11.93 -26.46
C VAL A 124 7.55 12.03 -27.29
N SER A 125 8.72 11.83 -26.68
CA SER A 125 9.99 11.82 -27.42
C SER A 125 10.16 10.62 -28.37
N PHE A 126 9.45 9.51 -28.16
CA PHE A 126 9.50 8.32 -29.02
C PHE A 126 8.64 8.44 -30.29
N GLU A 127 7.66 9.36 -30.36
CA GLU A 127 6.83 9.55 -31.57
C GLU A 127 7.52 10.38 -32.66
N CYS A 128 8.67 11.00 -32.37
CA CYS A 128 9.39 11.89 -33.31
C CYS A 128 10.58 11.24 -34.04
N GLN A 129 10.73 9.90 -34.00
CA GLN A 129 11.70 9.14 -34.83
C GLN A 129 10.97 8.24 -35.83
#